data_AF-A0A661P5M5-F1
#
_entry.id   AF-A0A661P5M5-F1
#
_cell.length_a   1.000
_cell.length_b   1.000
_cell.length_c   1.000
_cell.angle_alpha   90.00
_cell.angle_beta   90.00
_cell.angle_gamma   90.00
#
_symmetry.space_group_name_H-M   'P 1'
#
loop_
_entity.id
_entity.type
_entity.pdbx_description
1 polymer ?
#
loop_
_entity_poly.entity_id
_entity_poly.type
_entity_poly.pdbx_seq_one_letter_code
_entity_poly.pdbx_strand_id
1 'polypeptide(L)'
;LNNHTDQFTRIAIGQRSHNATIHSMTIVPVPMAAALGSEAVNARTSFGYPWTSDDSNIATVKTPAPAAPSELLATPMSDTEINLFWTDNTDAETRFYIERCQGDGCTGFAPHTDVAGDATSYQDTGLAVSTSYSYQVRAYKDAKHDWYSPYSAPATGKTFPDPATGLSAVPLTSRMIKLTWSDNATDEEGYEIEVKVWNGRFIRTGRVDANETSYIDKVGIEPGQTYVYRVRPYRGVDMSPYSNEADATPELSDGDGTCSQP
;
A
#
# COMPACT_ATOMS: atom_id res chain seq x y z
N LEU A 1 21.40 23.26 -2.98
CA LEU A 1 22.09 23.15 -4.28
C LEU A 1 21.24 22.21 -5.12
N ASN A 2 20.63 22.52 -6.26
CA ASN A 2 20.54 23.61 -7.24
C ASN A 2 19.21 23.29 -8.01
N ASN A 3 18.59 24.05 -8.90
CA ASN A 3 18.81 25.31 -9.59
C ASN A 3 17.41 25.62 -10.16
N HIS A 4 16.74 26.70 -9.74
CA HIS A 4 15.62 27.20 -10.52
C HIS A 4 16.23 28.02 -11.67
N THR A 5 16.29 27.46 -12.87
CA THR A 5 16.57 28.27 -14.07
C THR A 5 15.29 29.00 -14.44
N ASP A 6 15.15 30.20 -13.88
CA ASP A 6 14.10 31.15 -14.24
C ASP A 6 14.16 31.43 -15.75
N GLN A 7 13.04 31.25 -16.45
CA GLN A 7 12.91 31.69 -17.83
C GLN A 7 12.46 33.15 -17.86
N PHE A 8 13.31 34.02 -18.40
CA PHE A 8 13.02 35.43 -18.57
C PHE A 8 12.50 35.71 -19.98
N THR A 9 11.29 36.22 -20.11
CA THR A 9 10.77 36.76 -21.38
C THR A 9 10.68 38.27 -21.26
N ARG A 10 11.38 39.00 -22.15
CA ARG A 10 11.31 40.47 -22.24
C ARG A 10 10.37 40.84 -23.39
N ILE A 11 9.35 41.66 -23.12
CA ILE A 11 8.45 42.20 -24.15
C ILE A 11 8.64 43.71 -24.18
N ALA A 12 9.04 44.26 -25.34
CA ALA A 12 9.08 45.70 -25.58
C ALA A 12 7.94 46.07 -26.54
N ILE A 13 7.10 47.04 -26.15
CA ILE A 13 6.02 47.56 -27.01
C ILE A 13 6.34 49.01 -27.37
N GLY A 14 6.56 49.28 -28.66
CA GLY A 14 6.65 50.64 -29.17
C GLY A 14 5.29 51.14 -29.63
N GLN A 15 4.69 52.10 -28.92
CA GLN A 15 3.46 52.77 -29.37
C GLN A 15 3.80 54.05 -30.13
N ARG A 16 3.24 54.22 -31.34
CA ARG A 16 3.09 55.53 -31.98
C ARG A 16 1.60 55.83 -32.02
N SER A 17 1.23 57.02 -31.55
CA SER A 17 -0.10 57.62 -31.63
C SER A 17 -1.10 57.23 -30.54
N HIS A 18 -1.86 58.24 -30.11
CA HIS A 18 -2.85 58.22 -29.05
C HIS A 18 -3.94 57.15 -29.27
N ASN A 19 -4.26 56.44 -28.19
CA ASN A 19 -5.20 55.33 -28.00
C ASN A 19 -4.78 53.95 -28.53
N ALA A 20 -4.53 53.03 -27.60
CA ALA A 20 -4.49 51.60 -27.86
C ALA A 20 -5.49 50.86 -26.96
N THR A 21 -6.48 50.23 -27.60
CA THR A 21 -7.36 49.25 -26.96
C THR A 21 -6.68 47.89 -27.01
N ILE A 22 -6.41 47.30 -25.84
CA ILE A 22 -5.82 45.97 -25.73
C ILE A 22 -6.86 44.93 -26.16
N HIS A 23 -6.62 44.23 -27.28
CA HIS A 23 -7.29 42.96 -27.55
C HIS A 23 -6.42 41.84 -26.96
N SER A 24 -7.04 40.92 -26.24
CA SER A 24 -6.39 39.78 -25.56
C SER A 24 -5.38 39.07 -26.46
N MET A 25 -4.15 38.88 -25.97
CA MET A 25 -3.09 38.16 -26.67
C MET A 25 -3.00 36.71 -26.16
N THR A 26 -3.25 35.75 -27.04
CA THR A 26 -2.98 34.33 -26.80
C THR A 26 -1.59 34.00 -27.33
N ILE A 27 -0.71 33.46 -26.47
CA ILE A 27 0.67 33.11 -26.84
C ILE A 27 0.69 31.66 -27.32
N VAL A 28 1.17 31.43 -28.54
CA VAL A 28 1.47 30.09 -29.09
C VAL A 28 2.99 30.01 -29.29
N PRO A 29 3.70 29.03 -28.70
CA PRO A 29 5.16 28.96 -28.80
C PRO A 29 5.60 28.42 -30.17
N VAL A 30 6.52 29.11 -30.84
CA VAL A 30 7.24 28.65 -32.04
C VAL A 30 8.75 28.75 -31.77
N PRO A 31 9.58 27.76 -32.14
CA PRO A 31 11.00 27.75 -31.79
C PRO A 31 11.78 28.86 -32.52
N MET A 32 12.53 29.66 -31.75
CA MET A 32 13.40 30.73 -32.23
C MET A 32 14.73 30.16 -32.75
N ALA A 33 15.10 30.56 -33.97
CA ALA A 33 16.50 30.70 -34.36
C ALA A 33 16.63 31.99 -35.18
N ALA A 34 17.14 33.06 -34.55
CA ALA A 34 17.57 34.26 -35.24
C ALA A 34 18.91 34.70 -34.64
N ALA A 35 19.97 34.67 -35.46
CA ALA A 35 21.29 35.15 -35.09
C ALA A 35 21.31 36.68 -35.04
N LEU A 36 21.91 37.26 -33.99
CA LEU A 36 22.13 38.70 -33.86
C LEU A 36 23.34 39.11 -34.70
N GLY A 37 23.14 40.01 -35.67
CA GLY A 37 24.21 40.67 -36.41
C GLY A 37 24.93 41.69 -35.53
N SER A 38 26.25 41.76 -35.62
CA SER A 38 27.10 42.73 -34.92
C SER A 38 26.94 44.15 -35.51
N GLU A 39 26.69 45.16 -34.67
CA GLU A 39 26.68 46.56 -35.10
C GLU A 39 28.10 47.10 -35.35
N ALA A 40 28.29 47.79 -36.47
CA ALA A 40 29.53 48.49 -36.82
C ALA A 40 29.61 49.84 -36.09
N VAL A 41 30.70 50.08 -35.35
CA VAL A 41 30.92 51.32 -34.61
C VAL A 41 31.65 52.33 -35.51
N ASN A 42 31.04 53.48 -35.81
CA ASN A 42 31.71 54.59 -36.52
C ASN A 42 31.85 55.80 -35.58
N ALA A 43 33.08 56.26 -35.36
CA ALA A 43 33.49 57.09 -34.21
C ALA A 43 33.14 58.60 -34.29
N ARG A 44 32.00 59.01 -34.85
CA ARG A 44 31.69 60.45 -34.93
C ARG A 44 30.24 60.90 -34.85
N THR A 45 29.29 60.04 -34.49
CA THR A 45 27.92 60.44 -34.10
C THR A 45 27.35 59.43 -33.12
N SER A 46 27.13 59.83 -31.87
CA SER A 46 26.30 59.09 -30.92
C SER A 46 24.84 59.39 -31.27
N PHE A 47 24.14 58.47 -31.93
CA PHE A 47 22.68 58.50 -31.98
C PHE A 47 22.15 57.98 -30.63
N GLY A 48 21.99 58.90 -29.67
CA GLY A 48 21.21 58.60 -28.46
C GLY A 48 19.75 58.59 -28.85
N TYR A 49 19.11 57.41 -28.90
CA TYR A 49 17.67 57.31 -29.12
C TYR A 49 16.96 57.87 -27.88
N PRO A 50 16.28 59.03 -27.93
CA PRO A 50 15.70 59.66 -26.74
C PRO A 50 14.36 59.03 -26.32
N TRP A 51 14.10 57.79 -26.76
CA TRP A 51 12.78 57.14 -26.66
C TRP A 51 12.84 55.69 -26.20
N THR A 52 13.89 55.30 -25.48
CA THR A 52 13.89 54.04 -24.73
C THR A 52 13.42 54.36 -23.32
N SER A 53 12.25 53.83 -22.92
CA SER A 53 11.92 53.75 -21.50
C SER A 53 12.83 52.72 -20.83
N ASP A 54 13.00 52.85 -19.52
CA ASP A 54 13.63 51.79 -18.74
C ASP A 54 12.91 50.45 -18.98
N ASP A 55 13.64 49.35 -18.87
CA ASP A 55 13.05 48.02 -18.89
C ASP A 55 11.94 47.92 -17.85
N SER A 56 10.86 47.19 -18.17
CA SER A 56 9.84 46.89 -17.17
C SER A 56 10.47 46.16 -15.98
N ASN A 57 9.81 46.25 -14.82
CA ASN A 57 10.22 45.43 -13.68
C ASN A 57 10.23 43.94 -14.06
N ILE A 58 11.15 43.20 -13.44
CA ILE A 58 11.16 41.74 -13.54
C ILE A 58 9.88 41.21 -12.88
N ALA A 59 9.10 40.42 -13.63
CA ALA A 59 8.01 39.64 -13.07
C ALA A 59 8.55 38.24 -12.74
N THR A 60 8.56 37.88 -11.47
CA THR A 60 8.92 36.54 -11.00
C THR A 60 7.67 35.77 -10.61
N VAL A 61 7.52 34.54 -11.10
CA VAL A 61 6.47 33.61 -10.65
C VAL A 61 7.13 32.40 -10.00
N LYS A 62 6.66 31.99 -8.83
CA LYS A 62 7.12 30.78 -8.14
C LYS A 62 6.02 29.73 -8.23
N THR A 63 6.34 28.56 -8.77
CA THR A 63 5.42 27.41 -8.71
C THR A 63 5.28 26.94 -7.26
N PRO A 64 4.05 26.58 -6.81
CA PRO A 64 3.86 25.97 -5.50
C PRO A 64 4.76 24.73 -5.33
N ALA A 65 5.19 24.48 -4.10
CA ALA A 65 5.86 23.23 -3.79
C ALA A 65 4.88 22.06 -3.99
N PRO A 66 5.33 20.92 -4.52
CA PRO A 66 4.48 19.74 -4.67
C PRO A 66 3.99 19.23 -3.32
N ALA A 67 2.71 18.88 -3.24
CA ALA A 67 2.12 18.30 -2.05
C ALA A 67 2.50 16.82 -1.89
N ALA A 68 2.69 16.38 -0.65
CA ALA A 68 2.90 14.97 -0.35
C ALA A 68 1.61 14.17 -0.56
N PRO A 69 1.67 12.88 -0.90
CA PRO A 69 0.53 11.99 -0.77
C PRO A 69 -0.02 12.01 0.65
N SER A 70 -1.33 11.90 0.81
CA SER A 70 -1.99 11.89 2.12
C SER A 70 -2.81 10.62 2.33
N GLU A 71 -3.30 10.42 3.55
CA GLU A 71 -4.19 9.30 3.89
C GLU A 71 -3.61 7.93 3.51
N LEU A 72 -2.29 7.76 3.64
CA LEU A 72 -1.65 6.47 3.40
C LEU A 72 -2.20 5.46 4.41
N LEU A 73 -2.70 4.35 3.88
CA LEU A 73 -3.15 3.18 4.63
C LEU A 73 -2.35 1.96 4.19
N ALA A 74 -2.05 1.08 5.13
CA ALA A 74 -1.43 -0.21 4.89
C ALA A 74 -2.31 -1.30 5.49
N THR A 75 -3.00 -2.05 4.65
CA THR A 75 -4.01 -3.04 5.05
C THR A 75 -3.52 -4.45 4.73
N PRO A 76 -3.31 -5.32 5.73
CA PRO A 76 -2.95 -6.71 5.47
C PRO A 76 -4.10 -7.45 4.80
N MET A 77 -3.80 -8.17 3.72
CA MET A 77 -4.76 -8.98 2.97
C MET A 77 -4.55 -10.48 3.20
N SER A 78 -3.34 -10.87 3.59
CA SER A 78 -2.98 -12.25 3.90
C SER A 78 -1.79 -12.31 4.87
N ASP A 79 -1.30 -13.53 5.11
CA ASP A 79 -0.03 -13.81 5.79
C ASP A 79 1.20 -13.36 4.97
N THR A 80 1.04 -13.00 3.70
CA THR A 80 2.14 -12.66 2.79
C THR A 80 1.88 -11.43 1.92
N GLU A 81 0.82 -10.66 2.19
CA GLU A 81 0.39 -9.52 1.38
C GLU A 81 -0.14 -8.35 2.22
N ILE A 82 0.29 -7.13 1.87
CA ILE A 82 -0.25 -5.86 2.38
C ILE A 82 -0.58 -4.95 1.19
N ASN A 83 -1.80 -4.42 1.18
CA ASN A 83 -2.24 -3.42 0.21
C ASN A 83 -2.08 -2.01 0.78
N LEU A 84 -1.51 -1.14 -0.04
CA LEU A 84 -1.34 0.28 0.23
C LEU A 84 -2.40 1.07 -0.53
N PHE A 85 -2.94 2.11 0.12
CA PHE A 85 -3.85 3.08 -0.49
C PHE A 85 -3.46 4.48 -0.03
N TRP A 86 -3.49 5.46 -0.94
CA TRP A 86 -3.22 6.86 -0.60
C TRP A 86 -4.01 7.81 -1.49
N THR A 87 -4.13 9.05 -1.03
CA THR A 87 -4.69 10.17 -1.80
C THR A 87 -3.56 10.88 -2.53
N ASP A 88 -3.73 10.98 -3.85
CA ASP A 88 -2.89 11.80 -4.71
C ASP A 88 -3.24 13.28 -4.55
N ASN A 89 -2.22 14.13 -4.41
CA ASN A 89 -2.35 15.55 -4.16
C ASN A 89 -1.62 16.41 -5.21
N THR A 90 -1.23 15.80 -6.33
CA THR A 90 -0.54 16.45 -7.44
C THR A 90 -1.06 15.89 -8.77
N ASP A 91 -1.03 16.70 -9.82
CA ASP A 91 -1.39 16.27 -11.19
C ASP A 91 -0.17 16.32 -12.14
N ALA A 92 1.03 16.56 -11.59
CA ALA A 92 2.23 16.92 -12.34
C ALA A 92 3.39 15.93 -12.20
N GLU A 93 3.27 14.99 -11.26
CA GLU A 93 4.16 13.86 -11.05
C GLU A 93 4.05 12.88 -12.21
N THR A 94 5.08 12.06 -12.36
CA THR A 94 5.07 10.99 -13.34
C THR A 94 4.99 9.63 -12.69
N ARG A 95 5.32 9.56 -11.38
CA ARG A 95 5.51 8.34 -10.60
C ARG A 95 5.34 8.62 -9.10
N PHE A 96 5.01 7.58 -8.34
CA PHE A 96 5.17 7.56 -6.89
C PHE A 96 6.29 6.63 -6.49
N TYR A 97 7.09 7.07 -5.53
CA TYR A 97 8.18 6.32 -4.95
C TYR A 97 7.79 5.85 -3.56
N ILE A 98 7.88 4.54 -3.34
CA ILE A 98 7.49 3.87 -2.11
C ILE A 98 8.75 3.41 -1.40
N GLU A 99 8.86 3.79 -0.13
CA GLU A 99 9.84 3.20 0.77
C GLU A 99 9.16 2.30 1.79
N ARG A 100 9.88 1.25 2.18
CA ARG A 100 9.41 0.25 3.13
C ARG A 100 10.43 0.07 4.23
N CYS A 101 9.93 -0.19 5.42
CA CYS A 101 10.68 -0.54 6.59
C CYS A 101 10.06 -1.82 7.19
N GLN A 102 10.89 -2.77 7.63
CA GLN A 102 10.44 -4.05 8.17
C GLN A 102 10.75 -4.16 9.67
N GLY A 103 9.79 -4.70 10.43
CA GLY A 103 9.89 -4.92 11.87
C GLY A 103 9.02 -3.96 12.69
N ASP A 104 8.70 -4.38 13.91
CA ASP A 104 7.88 -3.58 14.83
C ASP A 104 8.57 -2.25 15.19
N GLY A 105 7.88 -1.14 14.97
CA GLY A 105 8.38 0.20 15.30
C GLY A 105 9.63 0.60 14.52
N CYS A 106 9.90 -0.04 13.38
CA CYS A 106 11.08 0.23 12.60
C CYS A 106 11.07 1.65 12.03
N THR A 107 12.25 2.24 11.86
CA THR A 107 12.42 3.63 11.37
C THR A 107 13.37 3.76 10.19
N GLY A 108 14.06 2.66 9.82
CA GLY A 108 14.99 2.61 8.68
C GLY A 108 14.27 2.33 7.37
N PHE A 109 13.60 3.34 6.82
CA PHE A 109 12.96 3.23 5.50
C PHE A 109 14.01 3.07 4.39
N ALA A 110 13.76 2.10 3.51
CA ALA A 110 14.59 1.80 2.36
C ALA A 110 13.76 1.87 1.06
N PRO A 111 14.40 2.20 -0.08
CA PRO A 111 13.80 2.07 -1.40
C PRO A 111 13.09 0.72 -1.57
N HIS A 112 11.82 0.73 -1.95
CA HIS A 112 11.09 -0.49 -2.27
C HIS A 112 10.73 -0.58 -3.74
N THR A 113 9.97 0.39 -4.26
CA THR A 113 9.51 0.37 -5.66
C THR A 113 9.01 1.74 -6.12
N ASP A 114 8.72 1.81 -7.42
CA ASP A 114 8.09 2.94 -8.09
C ASP A 114 6.82 2.50 -8.82
N VAL A 115 5.72 3.23 -8.62
CA VAL A 115 4.48 3.06 -9.40
C VAL A 115 4.28 4.24 -10.34
N ALA A 116 3.38 4.09 -11.32
CA ALA A 116 3.05 5.15 -12.27
C ALA A 116 2.43 6.38 -11.58
N GLY A 117 2.45 7.53 -12.24
CA GLY A 117 1.69 8.72 -11.84
C GLY A 117 0.20 8.43 -11.82
N ASP A 118 -0.56 9.26 -11.11
CA ASP A 118 -1.99 9.05 -10.79
C ASP A 118 -2.31 7.74 -10.02
N ALA A 119 -1.31 6.90 -9.69
CA ALA A 119 -1.54 5.69 -8.92
C ALA A 119 -1.91 6.06 -7.47
N THR A 120 -2.97 5.44 -6.96
CA THR A 120 -3.48 5.64 -5.59
C THR A 120 -3.43 4.37 -4.75
N SER A 121 -2.84 3.30 -5.28
CA SER A 121 -2.69 2.03 -4.57
C SER A 121 -1.49 1.21 -5.07
N TYR A 122 -1.04 0.30 -4.21
CA TYR A 122 0.01 -0.68 -4.52
C TYR A 122 -0.19 -1.95 -3.70
N GLN A 123 0.02 -3.11 -4.31
CA GLN A 123 -0.06 -4.42 -3.65
C GLN A 123 1.37 -4.93 -3.41
N ASP A 124 1.76 -5.04 -2.14
CA ASP A 124 3.05 -5.61 -1.74
C ASP A 124 2.88 -7.08 -1.37
N THR A 125 3.48 -7.98 -2.16
CA THR A 125 3.36 -9.44 -2.04
C THR A 125 4.68 -10.09 -1.67
N GLY A 126 4.64 -11.34 -1.21
CA GLY A 126 5.85 -12.09 -0.84
C GLY A 126 6.46 -11.60 0.47
N LEU A 127 5.63 -11.03 1.34
CA LEU A 127 6.01 -10.59 2.68
C LEU A 127 6.22 -11.78 3.61
N ALA A 128 6.99 -11.57 4.68
CA ALA A 128 7.13 -12.56 5.73
C ALA A 128 5.84 -12.62 6.57
N VAL A 129 5.48 -13.82 7.03
CA VAL A 129 4.34 -14.07 7.92
C VAL A 129 4.54 -13.42 9.29
N SER A 130 3.45 -13.09 9.99
CA SER A 130 3.48 -12.42 11.32
C SER A 130 4.42 -11.21 11.43
N THR A 131 4.66 -10.49 10.33
CA THR A 131 5.69 -9.45 10.24
C THR A 131 5.06 -8.08 9.98
N SER A 132 5.50 -7.09 10.77
CA SER A 132 5.09 -5.69 10.59
C SER A 132 5.93 -5.01 9.51
N TYR A 133 5.26 -4.24 8.66
CA TYR A 133 5.87 -3.40 7.65
C TYR A 133 5.30 -1.99 7.73
N SER A 134 6.19 -1.01 7.73
CA SER A 134 5.86 0.41 7.64
C SER A 134 6.22 0.94 6.26
N TYR A 135 5.35 1.79 5.71
CA TYR A 135 5.47 2.35 4.37
C TYR A 135 5.37 3.86 4.40
N GLN A 136 6.08 4.52 3.50
CA GLN A 136 5.89 5.93 3.20
C GLN A 136 5.99 6.16 1.70
N VAL A 137 5.19 7.08 1.19
CA VAL A 137 5.07 7.33 -0.25
C VAL A 137 5.34 8.79 -0.54
N ARG A 138 6.02 9.09 -1.64
CA ARG A 138 6.17 10.45 -2.17
C ARG A 138 5.93 10.48 -3.66
N ALA A 139 5.41 11.60 -4.16
CA ALA A 139 5.29 11.86 -5.58
C ALA A 139 6.63 12.36 -6.13
N TYR A 140 6.93 12.02 -7.38
CA TYR A 140 8.06 12.62 -8.09
C TYR A 140 7.83 12.71 -9.60
N LYS A 141 8.53 13.68 -10.20
CA LYS A 141 8.56 13.90 -11.64
C LYS A 141 9.92 13.50 -12.19
N ASP A 142 9.92 12.56 -13.14
CA ASP A 142 11.08 12.16 -13.93
C ASP A 142 11.14 13.04 -15.20
N ALA A 143 12.32 13.65 -15.45
CA ALA A 143 12.73 14.52 -16.56
C ALA A 143 12.59 16.06 -16.41
N LYS A 144 13.62 16.76 -16.92
CA LYS A 144 13.89 18.21 -17.17
C LYS A 144 13.60 19.21 -16.04
N HIS A 145 12.62 18.94 -15.19
CA HIS A 145 12.29 19.69 -13.97
C HIS A 145 11.97 18.68 -12.88
N ASP A 146 12.98 17.89 -12.51
CA ASP A 146 12.86 16.82 -11.51
C ASP A 146 12.55 17.43 -10.15
N TRP A 147 11.56 16.88 -9.46
CA TRP A 147 11.20 17.27 -8.11
C TRP A 147 10.67 16.08 -7.34
N TYR A 148 10.75 16.19 -6.01
CA TYR A 148 10.15 15.27 -5.06
C TYR A 148 9.22 16.04 -4.13
N SER A 149 8.04 15.48 -3.85
CA SER A 149 7.25 15.92 -2.72
C SER A 149 7.94 15.48 -1.41
N PRO A 150 7.54 16.05 -0.25
CA PRO A 150 7.75 15.37 1.02
C PRO A 150 7.11 13.97 1.00
N TYR A 151 7.53 13.10 1.91
CA TYR A 151 6.84 11.83 2.14
C TYR A 151 5.50 12.05 2.85
N SER A 152 4.57 11.13 2.62
CA SER A 152 3.36 10.98 3.43
C SER A 152 3.72 10.69 4.89
N ALA A 153 2.74 10.81 5.79
CA ALA A 153 2.84 10.14 7.08
C ALA A 153 3.03 8.62 6.86
N PRO A 154 3.85 7.94 7.67
CA PRO A 154 4.04 6.51 7.52
C PRO A 154 2.80 5.74 7.93
N ALA A 155 2.51 4.65 7.21
CA ALA A 155 1.44 3.72 7.55
C ALA A 155 2.02 2.34 7.83
N THR A 156 1.46 1.63 8.81
CA THR A 156 1.96 0.31 9.22
C THR A 156 0.86 -0.72 9.08
N GLY A 157 1.20 -1.86 8.47
CA GLY A 157 0.38 -3.06 8.43
C GLY A 157 1.19 -4.26 8.93
N LYS A 158 0.52 -5.25 9.51
CA LYS A 158 1.15 -6.50 9.96
C LYS A 158 0.48 -7.66 9.25
N THR A 159 1.25 -8.49 8.56
CA THR A 159 0.72 -9.70 7.91
C THR A 159 0.01 -10.60 8.91
N PHE A 160 -0.89 -11.45 8.43
CA PHE A 160 -1.68 -12.34 9.28
C PHE A 160 -0.79 -13.31 10.09
N PRO A 161 -1.30 -13.86 11.21
CA PRO A 161 -0.57 -14.85 12.00
C PRO A 161 -0.09 -16.04 11.16
N ASP A 162 1.04 -16.65 11.53
CA ASP A 162 1.56 -17.84 10.86
C ASP A 162 0.56 -19.02 10.96
N PRO A 163 0.09 -19.62 9.85
CA PRO A 163 -0.85 -20.72 9.88
C PRO A 163 -0.40 -21.91 10.75
N ALA A 164 -1.35 -22.49 11.48
CA ALA A 164 -1.14 -23.77 12.16
C ALA A 164 -0.85 -24.90 11.15
N THR A 165 -0.03 -25.86 11.59
CA THR A 165 0.36 -27.01 10.77
C THR A 165 0.18 -28.33 11.51
N GLY A 166 0.26 -29.45 10.80
CA GLY A 166 0.24 -30.77 11.42
C GLY A 166 -1.06 -31.08 12.17
N LEU A 167 -2.20 -30.58 11.68
CA LEU A 167 -3.49 -30.91 12.28
C LEU A 167 -3.73 -32.42 12.17
N SER A 168 -4.07 -33.03 13.30
CA SER A 168 -4.44 -34.43 13.43
C SER A 168 -5.78 -34.54 14.18
N ALA A 169 -6.64 -35.43 13.71
CA ALA A 169 -7.92 -35.75 14.35
C ALA A 169 -7.92 -37.23 14.76
N VAL A 170 -8.23 -37.51 16.03
CA VAL A 170 -8.23 -38.87 16.57
C VAL A 170 -9.49 -39.07 17.42
N PRO A 171 -10.30 -40.11 17.16
CA PRO A 171 -11.40 -40.47 18.06
C PRO A 171 -10.89 -40.74 19.47
N LEU A 172 -11.46 -40.06 20.46
CA LEU A 172 -11.20 -40.31 21.87
C LEU A 172 -12.22 -41.30 22.45
N THR A 173 -13.48 -41.18 21.99
CA THR A 173 -14.59 -42.10 22.25
C THR A 173 -15.50 -42.14 21.02
N SER A 174 -16.59 -42.92 21.04
CA SER A 174 -17.63 -42.93 20.00
C SER A 174 -18.31 -41.58 19.76
N ARG A 175 -18.19 -40.63 20.70
CA ARG A 175 -18.86 -39.31 20.69
C ARG A 175 -17.88 -38.15 20.92
N MET A 176 -16.58 -38.39 20.85
CA MET A 176 -15.56 -37.36 21.05
C MET A 176 -14.39 -37.53 20.10
N ILE A 177 -13.97 -36.44 19.47
CA ILE A 177 -12.77 -36.40 18.61
C ILE A 177 -11.80 -35.40 19.21
N LYS A 178 -10.57 -35.83 19.45
CA LYS A 178 -9.48 -34.94 19.86
C LYS A 178 -8.75 -34.45 18.61
N LEU A 179 -8.64 -33.14 18.50
CA LEU A 179 -7.81 -32.44 17.53
C LEU A 179 -6.53 -31.97 18.20
N THR A 180 -5.41 -32.09 17.49
CA THR A 180 -4.11 -31.54 17.90
C THR A 180 -3.42 -30.92 16.71
N TRP A 181 -2.72 -29.81 16.89
CA TRP A 181 -1.96 -29.13 15.84
C TRP A 181 -0.65 -28.58 16.39
N SER A 182 0.24 -28.17 15.49
CA SER A 182 1.44 -27.39 15.81
C SER A 182 1.11 -25.90 15.70
N ASP A 183 1.38 -25.20 16.80
CA ASP A 183 1.33 -23.75 16.88
C ASP A 183 2.61 -23.16 16.27
N ASN A 184 2.45 -22.34 15.23
CA ASN A 184 3.53 -21.61 14.58
C ASN A 184 3.41 -20.09 14.82
N ALA A 185 2.25 -19.63 15.29
CA ALA A 185 1.99 -18.22 15.48
C ALA A 185 2.61 -17.76 16.81
N THR A 186 2.95 -16.48 16.89
CA THR A 186 3.47 -15.87 18.12
C THR A 186 2.66 -14.66 18.56
N ASP A 187 1.61 -14.36 17.80
CA ASP A 187 0.85 -13.12 17.87
C ASP A 187 -0.64 -13.32 17.55
N GLU A 188 -1.09 -14.56 17.58
CA GLU A 188 -2.49 -14.95 17.55
C GLU A 188 -3.17 -14.64 18.89
N GLU A 189 -4.46 -14.32 18.82
CA GLU A 189 -5.34 -14.21 19.99
C GLU A 189 -6.04 -15.53 20.29
N GLY A 190 -6.02 -16.47 19.35
CA GLY A 190 -6.57 -17.81 19.49
C GLY A 190 -6.68 -18.55 18.16
N TYR A 191 -7.28 -19.74 18.24
CA TYR A 191 -7.51 -20.62 17.11
C TYR A 191 -8.99 -20.81 16.84
N GLU A 192 -9.36 -20.79 15.56
CA GLU A 192 -10.69 -21.13 15.07
C GLU A 192 -10.70 -22.52 14.46
N ILE A 193 -11.56 -23.39 14.98
CA ILE A 193 -11.72 -24.77 14.53
C ILE A 193 -13.00 -24.86 13.72
N GLU A 194 -12.90 -25.39 12.51
CA GLU A 194 -14.04 -25.69 11.66
C GLU A 194 -14.17 -27.18 11.36
N VAL A 195 -15.42 -27.61 11.20
CA VAL A 195 -15.79 -28.96 10.77
C VAL A 195 -16.58 -28.89 9.47
N LYS A 196 -16.32 -29.83 8.57
CA LYS A 196 -17.03 -29.98 7.30
C LYS A 196 -18.37 -30.65 7.53
N VAL A 197 -19.45 -30.01 7.11
CA VAL A 197 -20.81 -30.56 7.18
C VAL A 197 -21.21 -31.26 5.87
N TRP A 198 -22.34 -31.96 5.89
CA TRP A 198 -22.83 -32.83 4.81
C TRP A 198 -22.91 -32.19 3.41
N ASN A 199 -23.06 -30.87 3.32
CA ASN A 199 -23.09 -30.15 2.04
C ASN A 199 -21.70 -29.69 1.55
N GLY A 200 -20.62 -30.18 2.17
CA GLY A 200 -19.23 -29.85 1.83
C GLY A 200 -18.73 -28.51 2.36
N ARG A 201 -19.58 -27.72 3.02
CA ARG A 201 -19.20 -26.44 3.64
C ARG A 201 -18.54 -26.69 4.99
N PHE A 202 -17.59 -25.83 5.35
CA PHE A 202 -17.05 -25.75 6.71
C PHE A 202 -17.84 -24.78 7.58
N ILE A 203 -18.08 -25.15 8.83
CA ILE A 203 -18.66 -24.29 9.86
C ILE A 203 -17.77 -24.29 11.10
N ARG A 204 -17.76 -23.18 11.84
CA ARG A 204 -17.07 -23.10 13.12
C ARG A 204 -17.70 -24.04 14.16
N THR A 205 -16.92 -24.98 14.69
CA THR A 205 -17.32 -25.83 15.83
C THR A 205 -16.83 -25.26 17.16
N GLY A 206 -15.69 -24.56 17.15
CA GLY A 206 -15.11 -24.01 18.38
C GLY A 206 -14.06 -22.94 18.14
N ARG A 207 -13.67 -22.30 19.24
CA ARG A 207 -12.43 -21.53 19.37
C ARG A 207 -11.72 -21.93 20.64
N VAL A 208 -10.40 -21.77 20.63
CA VAL A 208 -9.56 -21.88 21.82
C VAL A 208 -8.68 -20.63 21.92
N ASP A 209 -8.15 -20.38 23.11
CA ASP A 209 -7.30 -19.23 23.38
C ASP A 209 -5.94 -19.33 22.67
N ALA A 210 -5.14 -18.26 22.71
CA ALA A 210 -3.78 -18.24 22.18
C ALA A 210 -2.91 -19.35 22.81
N ASN A 211 -1.92 -19.85 22.07
CA ASN A 211 -1.02 -20.95 22.47
C ASN A 211 -1.67 -22.31 22.75
N GLU A 212 -2.99 -22.45 22.60
CA GLU A 212 -3.65 -23.75 22.70
C GLU A 212 -3.32 -24.60 21.48
N THR A 213 -2.96 -25.86 21.71
CA THR A 213 -2.54 -26.81 20.66
C THR A 213 -3.48 -28.02 20.54
N SER A 214 -4.61 -27.98 21.25
CA SER A 214 -5.60 -29.05 21.19
C SER A 214 -7.04 -28.58 21.42
N TYR A 215 -7.97 -29.34 20.86
CA TYR A 215 -9.41 -29.14 21.03
C TYR A 215 -10.12 -30.49 21.07
N ILE A 216 -11.15 -30.64 21.90
CA ILE A 216 -11.98 -31.85 21.90
C ILE A 216 -13.37 -31.47 21.39
N ASP A 217 -13.71 -31.97 20.22
CA ASP A 217 -15.05 -31.86 19.67
C ASP A 217 -15.96 -32.93 20.28
N LYS A 218 -17.13 -32.49 20.74
CA LYS A 218 -18.19 -33.31 21.35
C LYS A 218 -19.56 -32.98 20.74
N VAL A 219 -19.60 -32.07 19.76
CA VAL A 219 -20.85 -31.47 19.28
C VAL A 219 -21.38 -32.27 18.11
N GLY A 220 -22.42 -33.06 18.35
CA GLY A 220 -23.08 -33.83 17.29
C GLY A 220 -22.18 -34.91 16.68
N ILE A 221 -21.22 -35.43 17.45
CA ILE A 221 -20.38 -36.55 17.07
C ILE A 221 -21.16 -37.85 17.29
N GLU A 222 -21.36 -38.59 16.21
CA GLU A 222 -22.01 -39.89 16.20
C GLU A 222 -21.06 -40.93 15.59
N PRO A 223 -21.05 -42.16 16.11
CA PRO A 223 -20.14 -43.19 15.65
C PRO A 223 -20.50 -43.70 14.25
N GLY A 224 -19.49 -44.14 13.52
CA GLY A 224 -19.57 -44.58 12.12
C GLY A 224 -19.52 -43.43 11.11
N GLN A 225 -19.51 -42.17 11.56
CA GLN A 225 -19.48 -40.99 10.68
C GLN A 225 -18.09 -40.37 10.63
N THR A 226 -17.66 -40.01 9.41
CA THR A 226 -16.39 -39.31 9.18
C THR A 226 -16.57 -37.81 9.31
N TYR A 227 -15.75 -37.19 10.16
CA TYR A 227 -15.69 -35.74 10.36
C TYR A 227 -14.37 -35.22 9.83
N VAL A 228 -14.41 -34.14 9.05
CA VAL A 228 -13.23 -33.49 8.47
C VAL A 228 -13.08 -32.11 9.08
N TYR A 229 -11.88 -31.83 9.60
CA TYR A 229 -11.56 -30.62 10.35
C TYR A 229 -10.49 -29.79 9.66
N ARG A 230 -10.49 -28.49 9.95
CA ARG A 230 -9.38 -27.58 9.67
C ARG A 230 -9.31 -26.53 10.78
N VAL A 231 -8.11 -26.01 11.04
CA VAL A 231 -7.86 -25.00 12.07
C VAL A 231 -7.09 -23.83 11.49
N ARG A 232 -7.32 -22.61 12.00
CA ARG A 232 -6.49 -21.43 11.69
C ARG A 232 -6.31 -20.55 12.92
N PRO A 233 -5.16 -19.89 13.09
CA PRO A 233 -5.03 -18.80 14.05
C PRO A 233 -5.76 -17.54 13.56
N TYR A 234 -6.07 -16.66 14.50
CA TYR A 234 -6.62 -15.33 14.21
C TYR A 234 -6.05 -14.27 15.14
N ARG A 235 -6.07 -13.02 14.69
CA ARG A 235 -5.70 -11.82 15.47
C ARG A 235 -6.70 -10.70 15.19
N GLY A 236 -7.62 -10.45 16.12
CA GLY A 236 -8.76 -9.55 15.87
C GLY A 236 -9.63 -10.03 14.71
N VAL A 237 -9.61 -9.28 13.60
CA VAL A 237 -10.32 -9.62 12.35
C VAL A 237 -9.45 -10.34 11.33
N ASP A 238 -8.13 -10.34 11.54
CA ASP A 238 -7.16 -10.99 10.66
C ASP A 238 -7.27 -12.51 10.83
N MET A 239 -7.45 -13.21 9.72
CA MET A 239 -7.71 -14.65 9.70
C MET A 239 -6.72 -15.31 8.76
N SER A 240 -5.81 -16.09 9.32
CA SER A 240 -4.78 -16.79 8.54
C SER A 240 -5.39 -17.84 7.61
N PRO A 241 -4.63 -18.29 6.60
CA PRO A 241 -4.92 -19.54 5.92
C PRO A 241 -5.15 -20.70 6.90
N TYR A 242 -5.98 -21.65 6.49
CA TYR A 242 -6.21 -22.86 7.28
C TYR A 242 -5.01 -23.83 7.17
N SER A 243 -4.88 -24.64 8.21
CA SER A 243 -4.05 -25.85 8.24
C SER A 243 -4.42 -26.85 7.14
N ASN A 244 -3.70 -27.97 7.08
CA ASN A 244 -4.19 -29.16 6.40
C ASN A 244 -5.58 -29.58 6.93
N GLU A 245 -6.37 -30.26 6.09
CA GLU A 245 -7.56 -30.96 6.55
C GLU A 245 -7.13 -32.24 7.31
N ALA A 246 -7.87 -32.62 8.35
CA ALA A 246 -7.68 -33.87 9.08
C ALA A 246 -9.04 -34.52 9.35
N ASP A 247 -9.13 -35.85 9.19
CA ASP A 247 -10.38 -36.58 9.38
C ASP A 247 -10.31 -37.64 10.47
N ALA A 248 -11.46 -37.96 11.04
CA ALA A 248 -11.63 -39.01 12.03
C ALA A 248 -13.02 -39.64 11.93
N THR A 249 -13.09 -40.95 12.13
CA THR A 249 -14.34 -41.73 12.18
C THR A 249 -14.43 -42.45 13.52
N PRO A 250 -15.16 -41.92 14.50
CA PRO A 250 -15.36 -42.60 15.78
C PRO A 250 -16.09 -43.92 15.57
N GLU A 251 -15.60 -44.99 16.18
CA GLU A 251 -16.27 -46.29 16.16
C GLU A 251 -17.23 -46.42 17.33
N LEU A 252 -18.27 -47.23 17.15
CA LEU A 252 -19.11 -47.68 18.27
C LEU A 252 -18.21 -48.46 19.24
N SER A 253 -18.24 -48.11 20.53
CA SER A 253 -17.51 -48.83 21.56
C SER A 253 -18.48 -49.36 22.59
N ASP A 254 -18.50 -50.67 22.81
CA ASP A 254 -19.29 -51.29 23.88
C ASP A 254 -18.75 -50.83 25.26
N GLY A 255 -19.31 -49.75 25.80
CA GLY A 255 -18.88 -49.17 27.09
C GLY A 255 -19.34 -47.73 27.35
N ASP A 256 -19.91 -47.06 26.35
CA ASP A 256 -20.47 -45.70 26.43
C ASP A 256 -22.00 -45.65 26.66
N GLY A 257 -22.67 -46.81 26.60
CA GLY A 257 -24.08 -46.99 26.89
C GLY A 257 -24.30 -47.93 28.07
N THR A 258 -24.91 -47.41 29.14
CA THR A 258 -25.55 -48.23 30.18
C THR A 258 -26.72 -49.00 29.56
N CYS A 259 -26.48 -50.19 29.05
CA CYS A 259 -27.51 -51.20 28.87
C CYS A 259 -27.29 -52.31 29.90
N SER A 260 -27.81 -52.11 31.10
CA SER A 260 -28.26 -53.22 31.94
C SER A 260 -29.38 -53.95 31.19
N GLN A 261 -29.04 -55.10 30.61
CA GLN A 261 -30.01 -56.03 30.04
C GLN A 261 -30.82 -56.69 31.18
N PRO A 262 -32.12 -57.01 30.94
CA PRO A 262 -33.08 -57.46 31.95
C PRO A 262 -32.80 -58.83 32.55
#